data_AF-A0A918FYY6-F1
#
_entry.id   AF-A0A918FYY6-F1
#
_cell.length_a   1.000
_cell.length_b   1.000
_cell.length_c   1.000
_cell.angle_alpha   90.00
_cell.angle_beta   90.00
_cell.angle_gamma   90.00
#
_symmetry.space_group_name_H-M   'P 1'
#
loop_
_entity.id
_entity.type
_entity.pdbx_description
1 polymer ?
#
loop_
_entity_poly.entity_id
_entity_poly.type
_entity_poly.pdbx_seq_one_letter_code
_entity_poly.pdbx_strand_id
1 'polypeptide(L)'
;MFLRGEHITVAYKAPRTLTIAANASAEAIDYGANGVAGTLKTLKYPQARTLQFDRRAVVNGRPMVRITSEELAGYWIPANQVTTDGH
;
A
#
# COMPACT_ATOMS: atom_id res chain seq x y z
N MET A 1 10.68 -13.52 -16.70
CA MET A 1 9.52 -14.01 -15.93
C MET A 1 9.26 -13.01 -14.82
N PHE A 2 8.21 -12.20 -14.93
CA PHE A 2 7.80 -11.27 -13.86
C PHE A 2 6.58 -11.86 -13.16
N LEU A 3 6.65 -11.89 -11.83
CA LEU A 3 5.60 -12.36 -10.95
C LEU A 3 4.38 -11.41 -11.10
N ARG A 4 3.25 -11.95 -11.56
CA ARG A 4 2.01 -11.21 -11.79
C ARG A 4 1.04 -11.56 -10.67
N GLY A 5 0.63 -10.58 -9.89
CA GLY A 5 -0.20 -10.78 -8.69
C GLY A 5 0.55 -10.63 -7.37
N GLU A 6 -0.11 -10.98 -6.27
CA GLU A 6 0.44 -10.90 -4.91
C GLU A 6 1.40 -12.06 -4.65
N HIS A 7 2.66 -11.76 -4.35
CA HIS A 7 3.65 -12.76 -3.92
C HIS A 7 4.23 -12.41 -2.55
N ILE A 8 4.55 -13.41 -1.74
CA ILE A 8 5.09 -13.24 -0.37
C ILE A 8 4.10 -12.44 0.48
N THR A 9 2.83 -12.87 0.49
CA THR A 9 1.76 -12.19 1.22
C THR A 9 1.91 -12.46 2.72
N VAL A 10 2.30 -11.43 3.47
CA VAL A 10 2.26 -11.43 4.93
C VAL A 10 0.96 -10.76 5.36
N ALA A 11 0.02 -11.55 5.88
CA ALA A 11 -1.19 -11.04 6.50
C ALA A 11 -0.95 -10.82 8.00
N TYR A 12 -1.19 -9.60 8.47
CA TYR A 12 -1.10 -9.26 9.88
C TYR A 12 -2.44 -9.54 10.57
N LYS A 13 -2.41 -10.27 11.69
CA LYS A 13 -3.61 -10.52 12.51
C LYS A 13 -4.17 -9.25 13.17
N ALA A 14 -3.32 -8.25 13.39
CA ALA A 14 -3.71 -6.93 13.88
C ALA A 14 -3.36 -5.87 12.82
N PRO A 15 -4.25 -4.91 12.52
CA PRO A 15 -3.94 -3.82 11.61
C PRO A 15 -2.72 -3.05 12.11
N ARG A 16 -1.76 -2.82 11.20
CA ARG A 16 -0.58 -1.99 11.45
C ARG A 16 -0.77 -0.61 10.89
N THR A 17 0.08 0.32 11.30
CA THR A 17 0.02 1.72 10.86
C THR A 17 1.14 2.05 9.88
N LEU A 18 0.76 2.77 8.83
CA LEU A 18 1.67 3.42 7.90
C LEU A 18 1.48 4.92 7.96
N THR A 19 2.55 5.67 7.75
CA THR A 19 2.52 7.14 7.74
C THR A 19 3.06 7.65 6.41
N ILE A 20 2.26 8.49 5.76
CA ILE A 20 2.68 9.32 4.62
C ILE A 20 3.16 10.65 5.21
N ALA A 21 4.41 11.03 4.94
CA ALA A 21 4.98 12.27 5.45
C ALA A 21 4.27 13.51 4.86
N ALA A 22 4.29 14.62 5.61
CA ALA A 22 3.71 15.88 5.14
C ALA A 22 4.35 16.32 3.82
N ASN A 23 3.52 16.72 2.85
CA ASN A 23 3.90 17.11 1.49
C ASN A 23 4.58 16.02 0.64
N ALA A 24 4.73 14.79 1.15
CA ALA A 24 5.17 13.66 0.35
C ALA A 24 4.04 13.16 -0.55
N SER A 25 4.42 12.68 -1.73
CA SER A 25 3.50 12.02 -2.66
C SER A 25 3.58 10.51 -2.46
N ALA A 26 2.43 9.87 -2.27
CA ALA A 26 2.30 8.42 -2.25
C ALA A 26 1.32 7.96 -3.33
N GLU A 27 1.63 6.85 -3.99
CA GLU A 27 0.82 6.30 -5.07
C GLU A 27 0.01 5.11 -4.53
N ALA A 28 -1.30 5.26 -4.48
CA ALA A 28 -2.23 4.19 -4.12
C ALA A 28 -2.75 3.52 -5.39
N ILE A 29 -2.48 2.23 -5.54
CA ILE A 29 -2.82 1.45 -6.75
C ILE A 29 -3.81 0.36 -6.37
N ASP A 30 -4.95 0.35 -7.03
CA ASP A 30 -5.84 -0.82 -7.06
C ASP A 30 -5.39 -1.75 -8.20
N TYR A 31 -4.99 -2.97 -7.86
CA TYR A 31 -4.55 -3.99 -8.82
C TYR A 31 -5.66 -4.94 -9.28
N GLY A 32 -6.91 -4.71 -8.87
CA GLY A 32 -8.05 -5.56 -9.23
C GLY A 32 -7.85 -7.05 -8.89
N ALA A 33 -8.76 -7.90 -9.35
CA ALA A 33 -8.72 -9.34 -9.05
C ALA A 33 -7.56 -10.11 -9.75
N ASN A 34 -6.97 -9.55 -10.81
CA ASN A 34 -6.01 -10.24 -11.68
C ASN A 34 -4.59 -9.64 -11.63
N GLY A 35 -4.29 -8.76 -10.66
CA GLY A 35 -2.97 -8.11 -10.57
C GLY A 35 -2.70 -7.07 -11.66
N VAL A 36 -3.73 -6.66 -12.41
CA VAL A 36 -3.65 -5.60 -13.42
C VAL A 36 -3.98 -4.29 -12.71
N ALA A 37 -3.05 -3.33 -12.73
CA ALA A 37 -3.30 -1.99 -12.18
C ALA A 37 -4.56 -1.40 -12.83
N GLY A 38 -5.65 -1.35 -12.07
CA GLY A 38 -6.95 -0.87 -12.50
C GLY A 38 -7.10 0.62 -12.26
N THR A 39 -6.70 1.12 -11.09
CA THR A 39 -6.83 2.54 -10.74
C THR A 39 -5.65 3.02 -9.92
N LEU A 40 -5.01 4.10 -10.37
CA LEU A 40 -3.96 4.81 -9.63
C LEU A 40 -4.56 6.09 -9.02
N LYS A 41 -4.40 6.26 -7.71
CA LYS A 41 -4.70 7.49 -6.97
C LYS A 41 -3.40 8.06 -6.40
N THR A 42 -3.11 9.32 -6.73
CA THR A 42 -1.99 10.04 -6.12
C THR A 42 -2.46 10.71 -4.83
N LEU A 43 -1.85 10.35 -3.71
CA LEU A 43 -2.13 10.90 -2.39
C LEU A 43 -1.05 11.90 -2.03
N LYS A 44 -1.48 13.12 -1.68
CA LYS A 44 -0.60 14.15 -1.14
C LYS A 44 -1.35 14.91 -0.07
N TYR A 45 -0.78 14.94 1.13
CA TYR A 45 -1.40 15.59 2.28
C TYR A 45 -0.53 16.76 2.76
N PRO A 46 -1.13 17.90 3.16
CA PRO A 46 -0.38 19.04 3.68
C PRO A 46 0.26 18.73 5.05
N GLN A 47 -0.25 17.73 5.76
CA GLN A 47 0.27 17.24 7.04
C GLN A 47 0.53 15.74 6.95
N ALA A 48 1.32 15.19 7.89
CA ALA A 48 1.55 13.77 7.94
C ALA A 48 0.21 13.03 8.18
N ARG A 49 -0.05 11.99 7.38
CA ARG A 49 -1.29 11.22 7.44
C ARG A 49 -0.95 9.78 7.81
N THR A 50 -1.54 9.30 8.89
CA THR A 50 -1.44 7.90 9.30
C THR A 50 -2.66 7.12 8.80
N LEU A 51 -2.42 5.96 8.19
CA LEU A 51 -3.42 5.03 7.70
C LEU A 51 -3.14 3.63 8.27
N GLN A 52 -4.14 2.76 8.24
CA GLN A 52 -4.02 1.35 8.62
C GLN A 52 -3.82 0.46 7.40
N PHE A 53 -3.05 -0.61 7.58
CA PHE A 53 -2.82 -1.66 6.60
C PHE A 53 -2.83 -3.04 7.26
N ASP A 54 -3.22 -4.06 6.51
CA ASP A 54 -3.31 -5.45 7.00
C ASP A 54 -2.37 -6.43 6.27
N ARG A 55 -1.84 -6.05 5.10
CA ARG A 55 -0.98 -6.91 4.28
C ARG A 55 0.26 -6.21 3.76
N ARG A 56 1.32 -6.99 3.62
CA ARG A 56 2.48 -6.71 2.78
C ARG A 56 2.62 -7.79 1.72
N ALA A 57 2.88 -7.39 0.49
CA ALA A 57 3.15 -8.30 -0.61
C ALA A 57 4.09 -7.64 -1.62
N VAL A 58 4.78 -8.45 -2.41
CA VAL A 58 5.44 -7.99 -3.62
C VAL A 58 4.44 -8.07 -4.76
N VAL A 59 4.01 -6.92 -5.29
CA VAL A 59 3.10 -6.83 -6.43
C VAL A 59 3.89 -6.34 -7.64
N ASN A 60 3.90 -7.12 -8.72
CA ASN A 60 4.66 -6.82 -9.95
C ASN A 60 6.14 -6.48 -9.67
N GLY A 61 6.76 -7.16 -8.71
CA GLY A 61 8.16 -6.97 -8.31
C GLY A 61 8.44 -5.79 -7.37
N ARG A 62 7.40 -5.07 -6.92
CA ARG A 62 7.55 -3.96 -5.97
C ARG A 62 7.00 -4.34 -4.59
N PRO A 63 7.71 -4.08 -3.49
CA PRO A 63 7.17 -4.26 -2.15
C PRO A 63 6.07 -3.23 -1.90
N MET A 64 4.86 -3.70 -1.60
CA MET A 64 3.67 -2.90 -1.38
C MET A 64 3.00 -3.24 -0.05
N VAL A 65 2.24 -2.29 0.49
CA VAL A 65 1.36 -2.43 1.65
C VAL A 65 -0.10 -2.21 1.25
N ARG A 66 -1.03 -3.03 1.74
CA ARG A 66 -2.46 -2.91 1.42
C ARG A 66 -3.20 -2.14 2.50
N ILE A 67 -3.75 -0.99 2.13
CA ILE A 67 -4.53 -0.15 3.04
C ILE A 67 -5.86 -0.81 3.38
N THR A 68 -6.26 -0.70 4.64
CA THR A 68 -7.59 -1.09 5.14
C THR A 68 -8.42 0.08 5.64
N SER A 69 -7.83 1.29 5.70
CA SER A 69 -8.53 2.49 6.13
C SER A 69 -9.41 3.10 5.04
N GLU A 70 -10.66 3.41 5.43
CA GLU A 70 -11.57 4.35 4.77
C GLU A 70 -11.70 4.13 3.25
N GLU A 71 -11.61 5.21 2.48
CA GLU A 71 -11.81 5.29 1.03
C GLU A 71 -10.74 4.56 0.20
N LEU A 72 -9.62 4.19 0.85
CA LEU A 72 -8.48 3.53 0.21
C LEU A 72 -8.38 2.07 0.60
N ALA A 73 -9.40 1.52 1.29
CA ALA A 73 -9.46 0.11 1.62
C ALA A 73 -9.32 -0.74 0.34
N GLY A 74 -8.30 -1.60 0.31
CA GLY A 74 -7.98 -2.45 -0.83
C GLY A 74 -6.86 -1.94 -1.72
N TYR A 75 -6.52 -0.64 -1.67
CA TYR A 75 -5.43 -0.06 -2.44
C TYR A 75 -4.06 -0.46 -1.89
N TRP A 76 -3.08 -0.53 -2.78
CA TRP A 76 -1.69 -0.85 -2.48
C TRP A 76 -0.80 0.38 -2.61
N ILE A 77 0.02 0.66 -1.61
CA ILE A 77 1.03 1.72 -1.66
C ILE A 77 2.44 1.11 -1.67
N PRO A 78 3.39 1.61 -2.48
CA PRO A 78 4.79 1.23 -2.40
C PRO A 78 5.35 1.45 -0.99
N ALA A 79 5.95 0.40 -0.42
CA ALA A 79 6.48 0.44 0.94
C ALA A 79 7.65 1.44 1.12
N ASN A 80 8.28 1.88 0.02
CA ASN A 80 9.33 2.91 0.04
C ASN A 80 8.79 4.35 0.04
N GLN A 81 7.47 4.55 -0.14
CA GLN A 81 6.82 5.87 -0.11
C GLN A 81 6.19 6.18 1.26
N VAL A 82 6.22 5.22 2.19
CA VAL A 82 5.58 5.31 3.51
C VAL A 82 6.50 4.76 4.59
N THR A 83 6.32 5.23 5.82
CA THR A 83 6.97 4.65 6.99
C THR A 83 5.98 3.69 7.67
N THR A 84 6.35 2.44 7.91
CA THR A 84 5.53 1.47 8.66
C THR A 84 6.05 1.29 10.07
N ASP A 85 5.14 1.03 11.03
CA ASP A 85 5.47 0.76 12.45
C ASP A 85 6.28 -0.53 12.71
N GLY A 86 6.45 -1.38 11.70
CA GLY A 86 7.23 -2.62 11.77
C GLY A 86 8.59 -2.49 11.10
N HIS A 87 9.61 -2.34 11.93
CA HIS A 87 11.01 -2.54 11.57
C HIS A 87 11.32 -4.03 11.37
#